data_AF-A0A8J4FVF3-F1
#
_entry.id   AF-A0A8J4FVF3-F1
#
_cell.length_a   1.000
_cell.length_b   1.000
_cell.length_c   1.000
_cell.angle_alpha   90.00
_cell.angle_beta   90.00
_cell.angle_gamma   90.00
#
_symmetry.space_group_name_H-M   'P 1'
#
loop_
_entity.id
_entity.type
_entity.pdbx_description
1 polymer ?
#
loop_
_entity_poly.entity_id
_entity_poly.type
_entity_poly.pdbx_seq_one_letter_code
_entity_poly.pdbx_strand_id
1 'polypeptide(L)'
;QRLNRRMPDNWPTWILAMRYPRILHPTPYLATNLQHFQATLARLWTAVCWENKNKETPWCLVVDGIPLPGNTHLSRVPIKPCECGSYGGDTDWPYSPRLHHFWECPIAKVVREQIGRHLRLPSPATIEGGITRQQLWLVQAPPGCEQAPWDVIAMAALSSMEYGRYCLRAETREQRQQGTSTHGWQQQQQTHTAEQGPRQRALTDFFNCSGGFTQEEDEAVNTRPIIYTTQPTLDNAAQTTASPLDRARARTVADFWTRLHSFAALGIPKYGWDWVGPQHPILAIVGAQMRCDSPLGITGRGAERAE
;
A
#
# COMPACT_ATOMS: atom_id res chain seq x y z
N GLN A 1 22.64 -23.80 -12.86
CA GLN A 1 22.88 -23.98 -11.41
C GLN A 1 22.81 -22.69 -10.57
N ARG A 2 23.00 -21.47 -11.10
CA ARG A 2 22.84 -20.21 -10.32
C ARG A 2 21.40 -19.68 -10.15
N LEU A 3 20.41 -20.27 -10.82
CA LEU A 3 19.01 -19.83 -10.80
C LEU A 3 18.16 -20.45 -9.66
N ASN A 4 18.62 -21.54 -9.04
CA ASN A 4 17.85 -22.27 -8.02
C ASN A 4 17.87 -21.63 -6.63
N ARG A 5 18.71 -20.62 -6.36
CA ARG A 5 18.82 -20.03 -5.00
C ARG A 5 17.91 -18.81 -4.76
N ARG A 6 17.10 -18.39 -5.73
CA ARG A 6 16.27 -17.17 -5.63
C ARG A 6 14.87 -17.31 -6.21
N MET A 7 14.35 -18.52 -6.34
CA MET A 7 12.93 -18.71 -6.67
C MET A 7 12.18 -18.98 -5.37
N PRO A 8 11.34 -18.05 -4.89
CA PRO A 8 10.48 -18.35 -3.76
C PRO A 8 9.47 -19.40 -4.21
N ASP A 9 9.37 -20.52 -3.48
CA ASP A 9 8.54 -21.71 -3.78
C ASP A 9 7.03 -21.42 -3.89
N ASN A 10 6.63 -20.17 -3.82
CA ASN A 10 5.26 -19.71 -3.71
C ASN A 10 4.88 -18.72 -4.83
N TRP A 11 5.67 -18.56 -5.89
CA TRP A 11 5.26 -17.76 -7.04
C TRP A 11 4.32 -18.57 -7.95
N PRO A 12 3.18 -17.98 -8.40
CA PRO A 12 2.42 -18.55 -9.50
C PRO A 12 3.34 -18.67 -10.73
N THR A 13 3.49 -19.88 -11.25
CA THR A 13 4.50 -20.25 -12.27
C THR A 13 4.42 -19.41 -13.54
N TRP A 14 3.24 -18.85 -13.84
CA TRP A 14 3.00 -17.99 -15.00
C TRP A 14 3.62 -16.59 -14.89
N ILE A 15 3.77 -16.04 -13.68
CA ILE A 15 4.51 -14.78 -13.45
C ILE A 15 5.98 -14.98 -13.84
N LEU A 16 6.52 -16.19 -13.59
CA LEU A 16 7.88 -16.55 -14.00
C LEU A 16 8.00 -16.67 -15.53
N ALA A 17 6.98 -17.16 -16.24
CA ALA A 17 7.07 -17.28 -17.70
C ALA A 17 6.80 -16.00 -18.48
N MET A 18 5.99 -15.06 -17.98
CA MET A 18 5.94 -13.72 -18.58
C MET A 18 7.32 -13.06 -18.54
N ARG A 19 8.10 -13.37 -17.50
CA ARG A 19 9.41 -12.74 -17.26
C ARG A 19 10.58 -13.49 -17.91
N TYR A 20 10.47 -14.80 -18.07
CA TYR A 20 11.50 -15.65 -18.67
C TYR A 20 10.94 -16.53 -19.79
N PRO A 21 10.39 -15.94 -20.88
CA PRO A 21 9.74 -16.69 -21.95
C PRO A 21 10.70 -17.61 -22.72
N ARG A 22 12.02 -17.36 -22.63
CA ARG A 22 13.07 -18.15 -23.29
C ARG A 22 13.56 -19.36 -22.48
N ILE A 23 13.17 -19.48 -21.21
CA ILE A 23 13.72 -20.50 -20.28
C ILE A 23 12.64 -21.53 -19.90
N LEU A 24 11.37 -21.16 -19.97
CA LEU A 24 10.25 -22.02 -19.62
C LEU A 24 9.48 -22.39 -20.88
N HIS A 25 9.54 -23.65 -21.31
CA HIS A 25 8.51 -24.19 -22.21
C HIS A 25 7.16 -24.03 -21.49
N PRO A 26 6.11 -23.51 -22.14
CA PRO A 26 4.84 -23.31 -21.49
C PRO A 26 4.27 -24.68 -21.13
N THR A 27 4.37 -25.05 -19.87
CA THR A 27 3.61 -26.19 -19.35
C THR A 27 2.12 -25.87 -19.51
N PRO A 28 1.24 -26.88 -19.66
CA PRO A 28 -0.20 -26.64 -19.73
C PRO A 28 -0.72 -25.77 -18.57
N TYR A 29 -0.14 -25.95 -17.38
CA TYR A 29 -0.40 -25.14 -16.19
C TYR A 29 -0.08 -23.64 -16.38
N LEU A 30 0.97 -23.34 -17.13
CA LEU A 30 1.39 -21.98 -17.43
C LEU A 30 0.43 -21.26 -18.39
N ALA A 31 0.01 -21.96 -19.44
CA ALA A 31 -0.91 -21.44 -20.46
C ALA A 31 -2.27 -21.09 -19.85
N THR A 32 -2.83 -21.99 -19.03
CA THR A 32 -4.11 -21.77 -18.33
C THR A 32 -4.05 -20.54 -17.43
N ASN A 33 -2.97 -20.38 -16.68
CA ASN A 33 -2.82 -19.22 -15.79
C ASN A 33 -2.62 -17.90 -16.53
N LEU A 34 -1.91 -17.91 -17.65
CA LEU A 34 -1.77 -16.73 -18.50
C LEU A 34 -3.13 -16.31 -19.08
N GLN A 35 -3.93 -17.28 -19.52
CA GLN A 35 -5.30 -17.02 -20.00
C GLN A 35 -6.18 -16.44 -18.88
N HIS A 36 -6.13 -17.01 -17.67
CA HIS A 36 -6.84 -16.45 -16.52
C HIS A 36 -6.41 -15.02 -16.20
N PHE A 37 -5.11 -14.73 -16.26
CA PHE A 37 -4.61 -13.39 -16.03
C PHE A 37 -5.10 -12.40 -17.09
N GLN A 38 -5.01 -12.75 -18.37
CA GLN A 38 -5.52 -11.93 -19.46
C GLN A 38 -7.02 -11.67 -19.31
N ALA A 39 -7.80 -12.68 -18.93
CA ALA A 39 -9.22 -12.55 -18.65
C ALA A 39 -9.49 -11.61 -17.45
N THR A 40 -8.71 -11.72 -16.37
CA THR A 40 -8.79 -10.78 -15.24
C THR A 40 -8.53 -9.35 -15.68
N LEU A 41 -7.44 -9.08 -16.41
CA LEU A 41 -7.14 -7.70 -16.86
C LEU A 41 -8.21 -7.15 -17.80
N ALA A 42 -8.65 -7.95 -18.77
CA ALA A 42 -9.71 -7.56 -19.68
C ALA A 42 -10.97 -7.17 -18.91
N ARG A 43 -11.38 -7.99 -17.93
CA ARG A 43 -12.52 -7.69 -17.06
C ARG A 43 -12.33 -6.40 -16.26
N LEU A 44 -11.18 -6.23 -15.58
CA LEU A 44 -10.92 -5.04 -14.75
C LEU A 44 -10.82 -3.75 -15.58
N TRP A 45 -10.26 -3.79 -16.79
CA TRP A 45 -10.10 -2.61 -17.64
C TRP A 45 -11.35 -2.24 -18.43
N THR A 46 -12.14 -3.22 -18.86
CA THR A 46 -13.31 -2.97 -19.73
C THR A 46 -14.63 -2.93 -18.96
N ALA A 47 -14.84 -3.82 -17.99
CA ALA A 47 -16.13 -3.94 -17.32
C ALA A 47 -16.24 -3.07 -16.06
N VAL A 48 -15.12 -2.80 -15.37
CA VAL A 48 -15.14 -1.95 -14.18
C VAL A 48 -14.93 -0.49 -14.56
N CYS A 49 -16.00 0.30 -14.59
CA CYS A 49 -15.93 1.75 -14.82
C CYS A 49 -15.42 2.46 -13.56
N TRP A 50 -14.09 2.59 -13.42
CA TRP A 50 -13.45 3.24 -12.29
C TRP A 50 -12.12 3.88 -12.70
N GLU A 51 -11.60 4.86 -11.94
CA GLU A 51 -10.40 5.58 -12.34
C GLU A 51 -9.15 4.69 -12.32
N ASN A 52 -8.23 4.93 -13.27
CA ASN A 52 -7.01 4.14 -13.43
C ASN A 52 -6.12 4.09 -12.18
N LYS A 53 -6.16 5.13 -11.33
CA LYS A 53 -5.43 5.17 -10.05
C LYS A 53 -5.79 4.01 -9.10
N ASN A 54 -6.98 3.41 -9.26
CA ASN A 54 -7.43 2.27 -8.46
C ASN A 54 -7.05 0.92 -9.11
N LYS A 55 -6.69 0.94 -10.39
CA LYS A 55 -6.38 -0.25 -11.20
C LYS A 55 -4.88 -0.51 -11.33
N GLU A 56 -4.08 0.55 -11.28
CA GLU A 56 -2.63 0.51 -11.53
C GLU A 56 -1.89 -0.41 -10.56
N THR A 57 -2.11 -0.25 -9.24
CA THR A 57 -1.41 -1.05 -8.22
C THR A 57 -1.63 -2.57 -8.41
N PRO A 58 -2.86 -3.09 -8.58
CA PRO A 58 -3.09 -4.49 -8.92
C PRO A 58 -2.28 -4.98 -10.12
N TRP A 59 -2.31 -4.26 -11.24
CA TRP A 59 -1.57 -4.63 -12.44
C TRP A 59 -0.05 -4.64 -12.21
N CYS A 60 0.49 -3.57 -11.64
CA CYS A 60 1.90 -3.46 -11.32
C CYS A 60 2.36 -4.53 -10.33
N LEU A 61 1.52 -4.89 -9.34
CA LEU A 61 1.85 -5.94 -8.38
C LEU A 61 2.08 -7.28 -9.07
N VAL A 62 1.18 -7.63 -9.99
CA VAL A 62 1.16 -8.91 -10.65
C VAL A 62 2.38 -9.10 -11.56
N VAL A 63 2.78 -8.07 -12.31
CA VAL A 63 3.95 -8.11 -13.18
C VAL A 63 5.28 -7.83 -12.47
N ASP A 64 5.28 -7.73 -11.13
CA ASP A 64 6.44 -7.28 -10.35
C ASP A 64 6.96 -5.91 -10.82
N GLY A 65 6.07 -4.98 -11.16
CA GLY A 65 6.35 -3.63 -11.63
C GLY A 65 6.26 -2.53 -10.56
N ILE A 66 5.92 -2.86 -9.31
CA ILE A 66 5.98 -1.90 -8.20
C ILE A 66 7.46 -1.60 -7.91
N PRO A 67 7.91 -0.33 -7.90
CA PRO A 67 9.31 0.05 -7.75
C PRO A 67 9.80 -0.09 -6.30
N LEU A 68 9.92 -1.33 -5.83
CA LEU A 68 10.48 -1.68 -4.53
C LEU A 68 11.93 -2.17 -4.70
N PRO A 69 12.91 -1.53 -4.05
CA PRO A 69 14.28 -2.04 -3.99
C PRO A 69 14.32 -3.50 -3.52
N GLY A 70 15.07 -4.33 -4.24
CA GLY A 70 15.12 -5.79 -4.02
C GLY A 70 14.01 -6.60 -4.69
N ASN A 71 13.03 -5.97 -5.35
CA ASN A 71 12.22 -6.70 -6.33
C ASN A 71 13.11 -7.19 -7.47
N THR A 72 12.64 -8.17 -8.23
CA THR A 72 13.49 -8.85 -9.22
C THR A 72 14.00 -7.87 -10.29
N HIS A 73 13.24 -6.82 -10.64
CA HIS A 73 13.65 -5.78 -11.61
C HIS A 73 14.58 -4.72 -11.01
N LEU A 74 14.67 -4.65 -9.68
CA LEU A 74 15.56 -3.78 -8.92
C LEU A 74 16.49 -4.61 -8.02
N SER A 75 16.92 -5.78 -8.51
CA SER A 75 17.69 -6.75 -7.71
C SER A 75 19.11 -6.29 -7.35
N ARG A 76 19.60 -5.24 -8.00
CA ARG A 76 20.88 -4.59 -7.70
C ARG A 76 20.76 -3.42 -6.72
N VAL A 77 19.54 -2.97 -6.44
CA VAL A 77 19.30 -1.89 -5.49
C VAL A 77 19.17 -2.50 -4.10
N PRO A 78 19.96 -2.05 -3.10
CA PRO A 78 19.88 -2.57 -1.75
C PRO A 78 18.45 -2.49 -1.19
N ILE A 79 18.02 -3.56 -0.50
CA ILE A 79 16.70 -3.59 0.13
C ILE A 79 16.68 -2.52 1.22
N LYS A 80 15.86 -1.49 1.03
CA LYS A 80 15.62 -0.50 2.05
C LYS A 80 14.74 -1.10 3.16
N PRO A 81 15.10 -0.93 4.44
CA PRO A 81 14.22 -1.29 5.55
C PRO A 81 12.83 -0.68 5.39
N CYS A 82 11.80 -1.49 5.65
CA CYS A 82 10.44 -1.00 5.76
C CYS A 82 10.29 -0.25 7.08
N GLU A 83 9.66 0.92 7.03
CA GLU A 83 9.42 1.76 8.20
C GLU A 83 8.42 1.14 9.21
N CYS A 84 7.89 -0.07 8.92
CA CYS A 84 7.13 -0.85 9.90
C CYS A 84 8.04 -1.57 10.91
N GLY A 85 9.35 -1.62 10.65
CA GLY A 85 10.36 -2.26 11.50
C GLY A 85 10.48 -3.78 11.36
N SER A 86 9.64 -4.44 10.54
CA SER A 86 9.60 -5.90 10.42
C SER A 86 10.22 -6.46 9.13
N TYR A 87 10.91 -5.64 8.32
CA TYR A 87 11.48 -6.07 7.04
C TYR A 87 12.60 -5.17 6.52
N GLY A 88 13.55 -5.76 5.81
CA GLY A 88 14.73 -5.10 5.23
C GLY A 88 15.83 -4.79 6.25
N GLY A 89 17.02 -4.45 5.76
CA GLY A 89 18.26 -4.34 6.57
C GLY A 89 19.33 -5.33 6.10
N ASP A 90 20.41 -5.49 6.88
CA ASP A 90 21.57 -6.34 6.51
C ASP A 90 21.33 -7.86 6.62
N THR A 91 20.12 -8.28 7.01
CA THR A 91 19.78 -9.70 7.20
C THR A 91 19.19 -10.33 5.95
N ASP A 92 19.42 -11.63 5.77
CA ASP A 92 18.76 -12.43 4.75
C ASP A 92 17.28 -12.63 5.13
N TRP A 93 16.36 -12.19 4.27
CA TRP A 93 14.93 -12.20 4.58
C TRP A 93 14.22 -13.37 3.91
N PRO A 94 13.32 -14.07 4.61
CA PRO A 94 12.68 -15.29 4.10
C PRO A 94 11.67 -15.02 2.97
N TYR A 95 11.40 -13.76 2.63
CA TYR A 95 10.45 -13.37 1.59
C TYR A 95 10.80 -12.06 0.87
N SER A 96 10.25 -11.89 -0.33
CA SER A 96 10.53 -10.75 -1.21
C SER A 96 9.91 -9.43 -0.72
N PRO A 97 10.42 -8.26 -1.17
CA PRO A 97 9.87 -6.97 -0.75
C PRO A 97 8.40 -6.83 -1.10
N ARG A 98 8.00 -7.29 -2.29
CA ARG A 98 6.60 -7.38 -2.69
C ARG A 98 5.75 -8.19 -1.72
N LEU A 99 6.22 -9.37 -1.29
CA LEU A 99 5.48 -10.20 -0.33
C LEU A 99 5.35 -9.50 1.02
N HIS A 100 6.42 -8.83 1.47
CA HIS A 100 6.32 -8.04 2.68
C HIS A 100 5.25 -6.96 2.53
N HIS A 101 5.40 -6.07 1.55
CA HIS A 101 4.61 -4.86 1.43
C HIS A 101 3.11 -5.08 1.18
N PHE A 102 2.73 -6.17 0.51
CA PHE A 102 1.35 -6.46 0.13
C PHE A 102 0.76 -7.70 0.80
N TRP A 103 1.46 -8.29 1.77
CA TRP A 103 0.95 -9.45 2.50
C TRP A 103 1.35 -9.46 3.97
N GLU A 104 2.65 -9.35 4.28
CA GLU A 104 3.15 -9.50 5.66
C GLU A 104 3.17 -8.22 6.47
N CYS A 105 3.28 -7.07 5.81
CA CYS A 105 3.37 -5.76 6.42
C CYS A 105 2.11 -5.50 7.25
N PRO A 106 2.23 -4.93 8.46
CA PRO A 106 1.05 -4.61 9.26
C PRO A 106 0.06 -3.66 8.58
N ILE A 107 0.52 -2.86 7.61
CA ILE A 107 -0.34 -2.04 6.74
C ILE A 107 -1.21 -2.91 5.82
N ALA A 108 -0.66 -3.99 5.25
CA ALA A 108 -1.43 -4.92 4.43
C ALA A 108 -2.37 -5.79 5.28
N LYS A 109 -1.91 -6.21 6.47
CA LYS A 109 -2.70 -7.04 7.39
C LYS A 109 -3.99 -6.35 7.83
N VAL A 110 -3.94 -5.06 8.19
CA VAL A 110 -5.15 -4.36 8.66
C VAL A 110 -6.25 -4.29 7.59
N VAL A 111 -5.89 -4.12 6.31
CA VAL A 111 -6.87 -4.13 5.20
C VAL A 111 -7.46 -5.53 5.02
N ARG A 112 -6.62 -6.57 5.05
CA ARG A 112 -7.09 -7.96 4.95
C ARG A 112 -8.02 -8.35 6.11
N GLU A 113 -7.71 -7.90 7.32
CA GLU A 113 -8.55 -8.09 8.50
C GLU A 113 -9.92 -7.43 8.33
N GLN A 114 -9.97 -6.20 7.77
CA GLN A 114 -11.25 -5.54 7.45
C GLN A 114 -12.09 -6.38 6.48
N ILE A 115 -11.49 -6.83 5.37
CA ILE A 115 -12.22 -7.62 4.37
C ILE A 115 -12.66 -8.97 4.98
N GLY A 116 -11.75 -9.67 5.67
CA GLY A 116 -12.04 -10.97 6.29
C GLY A 116 -13.20 -10.92 7.29
N ARG A 117 -13.26 -9.86 8.12
CA ARG A 117 -14.34 -9.68 9.09
C ARG A 117 -15.69 -9.43 8.42
N HIS A 118 -15.75 -8.62 7.36
CA HIS A 118 -17.00 -8.38 6.63
C HIS A 118 -17.46 -9.62 5.86
N LEU A 119 -16.54 -10.30 5.19
CA LEU A 119 -16.84 -11.55 4.49
C LEU A 119 -17.10 -12.74 5.44
N ARG A 120 -17.01 -12.53 6.76
CA ARG A 120 -17.13 -13.56 7.81
C ARG A 120 -16.25 -14.78 7.53
N LEU A 121 -15.07 -14.55 6.96
CA LEU A 121 -14.13 -15.62 6.64
C LEU A 121 -13.46 -16.10 7.93
N PRO A 122 -13.11 -17.39 8.02
CA PRO A 122 -12.41 -17.91 9.18
C PRO A 122 -11.07 -17.18 9.39
N SER A 123 -10.61 -17.13 10.64
CA SER A 123 -9.35 -16.46 10.97
C SER A 123 -8.19 -17.03 10.14
N PRO A 124 -7.26 -16.19 9.63
CA PRO A 124 -6.11 -16.66 8.84
C PRO A 124 -5.14 -17.59 9.60
N ALA A 125 -5.36 -17.81 10.90
CA ALA A 125 -4.64 -18.80 11.70
C ALA A 125 -5.12 -20.24 11.47
N THR A 126 -6.28 -20.46 10.83
CA THR A 126 -6.74 -21.81 10.47
C THR A 126 -6.19 -22.23 9.10
N ILE A 127 -5.97 -23.53 8.91
CA ILE A 127 -5.42 -24.11 7.66
C ILE A 127 -6.28 -23.76 6.43
N GLU A 128 -7.58 -23.53 6.63
CA GLU A 128 -8.56 -23.15 5.60
C GLU A 128 -9.03 -21.67 5.71
N GLY A 129 -8.32 -20.85 6.50
CA GLY A 129 -8.84 -19.57 6.97
C GLY A 129 -8.46 -18.35 6.13
N GLY A 130 -9.47 -17.53 5.82
CA GLY A 130 -9.31 -16.18 5.34
C GLY A 130 -9.08 -16.03 3.84
N ILE A 131 -8.82 -14.79 3.43
CA ILE A 131 -8.47 -14.47 2.04
C ILE A 131 -7.07 -14.98 1.76
N THR A 132 -6.92 -15.77 0.70
CA THR A 132 -5.62 -16.22 0.22
C THR A 132 -4.91 -15.14 -0.59
N ARG A 133 -3.58 -15.22 -0.63
CA ARG A 133 -2.78 -14.29 -1.43
C ARG A 133 -3.14 -14.36 -2.91
N GLN A 134 -3.42 -15.56 -3.40
CA GLN A 134 -3.82 -15.77 -4.79
C GLN A 134 -5.15 -15.05 -5.09
N GLN A 135 -6.16 -15.20 -4.25
CA GLN A 135 -7.46 -14.54 -4.43
C GLN A 135 -7.30 -13.01 -4.49
N LEU A 136 -6.52 -12.43 -3.59
CA LEU A 136 -6.31 -10.98 -3.57
C LEU A 136 -5.44 -10.48 -4.73
N TRP A 137 -4.28 -11.09 -4.96
CA TRP A 137 -3.32 -10.61 -5.96
C TRP A 137 -3.77 -10.91 -7.39
N LEU A 138 -4.53 -12.00 -7.61
CA LEU A 138 -5.07 -12.35 -8.92
C LEU A 138 -6.50 -11.87 -9.14
N VAL A 139 -7.07 -11.18 -8.15
CA VAL A 139 -8.42 -10.65 -8.19
C VAL A 139 -9.42 -11.76 -8.53
N GLN A 140 -9.27 -12.91 -7.85
CA GLN A 140 -10.14 -14.07 -7.97
C GLN A 140 -11.00 -14.15 -6.71
N ALA A 141 -12.32 -14.11 -6.86
CA ALA A 141 -13.20 -14.08 -5.70
C ALA A 141 -13.05 -15.35 -4.84
N PRO A 142 -13.06 -15.23 -3.51
CA PRO A 142 -13.14 -16.39 -2.65
C PRO A 142 -14.47 -17.13 -2.84
N PRO A 143 -14.53 -18.45 -2.54
CA PRO A 143 -15.79 -19.19 -2.57
C PRO A 143 -16.87 -18.49 -1.74
N GLY A 144 -18.08 -18.38 -2.30
CA GLY A 144 -19.20 -17.69 -1.66
C GLY A 144 -19.19 -16.17 -1.78
N CYS A 145 -18.24 -15.58 -2.53
CA CYS A 145 -18.22 -14.16 -2.86
C CYS A 145 -18.36 -13.97 -4.38
N GLU A 146 -19.20 -13.03 -4.78
CA GLU A 146 -19.45 -12.68 -6.17
C GLU A 146 -18.23 -11.96 -6.78
N GLN A 147 -17.91 -12.30 -8.03
CA GLN A 147 -16.71 -11.81 -8.70
C GLN A 147 -16.73 -10.29 -8.95
N ALA A 148 -17.89 -9.70 -9.29
CA ALA A 148 -17.99 -8.29 -9.62
C ALA A 148 -17.73 -7.36 -8.41
N PRO A 149 -18.33 -7.58 -7.22
CA PRO A 149 -17.91 -6.89 -6.00
C PRO A 149 -16.44 -7.14 -5.66
N TRP A 150 -15.97 -8.38 -5.79
CA TRP A 150 -14.58 -8.73 -5.48
C TRP A 150 -13.55 -7.98 -6.32
N ASP A 151 -13.84 -7.78 -7.61
CA ASP A 151 -12.97 -7.01 -8.51
C ASP A 151 -12.68 -5.62 -7.91
N VAL A 152 -13.71 -4.92 -7.43
CA VAL A 152 -13.60 -3.59 -6.82
C VAL A 152 -12.88 -3.66 -5.46
N ILE A 153 -13.24 -4.65 -4.64
CA ILE A 153 -12.65 -4.84 -3.30
C ILE A 153 -11.15 -5.09 -3.38
N ALA A 154 -10.71 -5.99 -4.27
CA ALA A 154 -9.30 -6.31 -4.44
C ALA A 154 -8.51 -5.11 -4.98
N MET A 155 -9.07 -4.38 -5.95
CA MET A 155 -8.46 -3.16 -6.50
C MET A 155 -8.32 -2.06 -5.43
N ALA A 156 -9.39 -1.81 -4.66
CA ALA A 156 -9.38 -0.87 -3.54
C ALA A 156 -8.33 -1.28 -2.49
N ALA A 157 -8.30 -2.55 -2.13
CA ALA A 157 -7.41 -3.09 -1.11
C ALA A 157 -5.94 -2.90 -1.50
N LEU A 158 -5.54 -3.35 -2.69
CA LEU A 158 -4.15 -3.26 -3.15
C LEU A 158 -3.70 -1.79 -3.31
N SER A 159 -4.55 -0.93 -3.86
CA SER A 159 -4.26 0.50 -3.99
C SER A 159 -4.08 1.18 -2.62
N SER A 160 -4.91 0.80 -1.65
CA SER A 160 -4.83 1.34 -0.29
C SER A 160 -3.59 0.84 0.45
N MET A 161 -3.17 -0.41 0.22
CA MET A 161 -1.91 -0.92 0.78
C MET A 161 -0.68 -0.15 0.27
N GLU A 162 -0.66 0.23 -1.02
CA GLU A 162 0.39 1.10 -1.56
C GLU A 162 0.32 2.50 -0.93
N TYR A 163 -0.87 3.10 -0.85
CA TYR A 163 -1.07 4.38 -0.18
C TYR A 163 -0.60 4.35 1.29
N GLY A 164 -0.93 3.29 2.02
CA GLY A 164 -0.54 3.09 3.41
C GLY A 164 0.96 3.03 3.61
N ARG A 165 1.71 2.50 2.65
CA ARG A 165 3.19 2.53 2.67
C ARG A 165 3.72 3.94 2.53
N TYR A 166 3.12 4.77 1.67
CA TYR A 166 3.50 6.17 1.56
C TYR A 166 3.19 6.93 2.84
N CYS A 167 2.01 6.71 3.42
CA CYS A 167 1.63 7.28 4.71
C CYS A 167 2.63 6.92 5.81
N LEU A 168 2.98 5.64 5.93
CA LEU A 168 3.95 5.20 6.94
C LEU A 168 5.30 5.88 6.78
N ARG A 169 5.79 6.06 5.55
CA ARG A 169 7.04 6.80 5.29
C ARG A 169 6.93 8.28 5.65
N ALA A 170 5.79 8.91 5.39
CA ALA A 170 5.55 10.31 5.74
C ALA A 170 5.52 10.49 7.26
N GLU A 171 4.72 9.68 7.96
CA GLU A 171 4.55 9.70 9.42
C GLU A 171 5.89 9.47 10.15
N THR A 172 6.71 8.53 9.68
CA THR A 172 8.03 8.28 10.27
C THR A 172 9.01 9.44 10.01
N ARG A 173 8.93 10.12 8.86
CA ARG A 173 9.76 11.30 8.56
C ARG A 173 9.38 12.48 9.45
N GLU A 174 8.09 12.75 9.60
CA GLU A 174 7.57 13.82 10.46
C GLU A 174 7.98 13.59 11.92
N GLN A 175 7.86 12.36 12.43
CA GLN A 175 8.28 12.04 13.79
C GLN A 175 9.80 12.28 13.99
N ARG A 176 10.63 11.90 13.01
CA ARG A 176 12.09 12.15 13.07
C ARG A 176 12.40 13.65 13.13
N GLN A 177 11.70 14.48 12.35
CA GLN A 177 11.88 15.94 12.32
C GLN A 177 11.43 16.60 13.63
N GLN A 178 10.36 16.11 14.25
CA GLN A 178 9.90 16.61 15.55
C GLN A 178 10.89 16.23 16.67
N GLY A 179 11.43 15.01 16.66
CA GLY A 179 12.43 14.55 17.64
C GLY A 179 13.73 15.36 17.61
N THR A 180 14.21 15.74 16.42
CA THR A 180 15.39 16.61 16.26
C THR A 180 15.12 18.06 16.67
N SER A 181 13.92 18.59 16.42
CA SER A 181 13.54 19.93 16.87
C SER A 181 13.51 20.05 18.40
N THR A 182 12.93 19.08 19.11
CA THR A 182 12.82 19.13 20.59
C THR A 182 14.19 19.09 21.29
N HIS A 183 15.18 18.39 20.72
CA HIS A 183 16.54 18.34 21.27
C HIS A 183 17.40 19.55 20.86
N GLY A 184 17.15 20.16 19.69
CA GLY A 184 17.87 21.35 19.22
C GLY A 184 17.57 22.61 20.05
N TRP A 185 16.30 22.80 20.46
CA TRP A 185 15.92 23.96 21.27
C TRP A 185 16.42 23.89 22.73
N GLN A 186 16.63 22.69 23.28
CA GLN A 186 17.21 22.52 24.62
C GLN A 186 18.73 22.71 24.66
N GLN A 187 19.43 22.39 23.57
CA GLN A 187 20.88 22.60 23.50
C GLN A 187 21.24 24.07 23.20
N GLN A 188 20.35 24.84 22.55
CA GLN A 188 20.55 26.26 22.30
C GLN A 188 20.24 27.15 23.53
N GLN A 189 19.51 26.65 24.53
CA GLN A 189 19.30 27.39 25.79
C GLN A 189 20.44 27.21 26.82
N GLN A 190 21.32 26.22 26.65
CA GLN A 190 22.48 26.04 27.53
C GLN A 190 23.74 26.79 27.05
N THR A 191 23.76 27.28 25.81
CA THR A 191 24.90 28.07 25.27
C THR A 191 24.68 29.58 25.28
N HIS A 192 23.54 30.08 25.79
CA HIS A 192 23.23 31.51 25.85
C HIS A 192 23.39 32.17 27.24
N THR A 193 23.96 31.47 28.24
CA THR A 193 24.27 32.05 29.57
C THR A 193 25.76 32.37 29.79
N ALA A 194 26.58 32.38 28.75
CA ALA A 194 27.94 32.92 28.83
C ALA A 194 28.25 33.81 27.61
N GLU A 195 28.59 35.06 27.91
CA GLU A 195 29.26 36.04 27.05
C GLU A 195 28.44 36.68 25.91
N GLN A 196 27.56 37.61 26.28
CA GLN A 196 27.23 38.75 25.42
C GLN A 196 28.37 39.77 25.45
N GLY A 197 29.29 39.67 24.49
CA GLY A 197 30.28 40.70 24.15
C GLY A 197 29.85 41.49 22.90
N PRO A 198 30.07 42.81 22.84
CA PRO A 198 29.50 43.68 21.80
C PRO A 198 30.36 43.65 20.53
N ARG A 199 30.21 42.63 19.68
CA ARG A 199 30.83 42.63 18.33
C ARG A 199 30.28 41.50 17.45
N GLN A 200 29.06 41.67 16.91
CA GLN A 200 28.63 41.03 15.65
C GLN A 200 27.23 41.53 15.25
N ARG A 201 27.16 42.78 14.83
CA ARG A 201 26.18 43.26 13.86
C ARG A 201 26.96 43.73 12.64
N ALA A 202 27.23 42.83 11.71
CA ALA A 202 27.67 43.18 10.36
C ALA A 202 27.55 41.92 9.48
N LEU A 203 27.01 42.11 8.27
CA LEU A 203 26.87 41.16 7.15
C LEU A 203 25.56 40.34 7.09
N THR A 204 24.41 41.00 7.22
CA THR A 204 23.14 40.51 6.65
C THR A 204 22.79 41.08 5.27
N ASP A 205 23.63 41.91 4.65
CA ASP A 205 23.30 42.49 3.34
C ASP A 205 24.54 42.48 2.44
N PHE A 206 24.74 41.43 1.64
CA PHE A 206 25.72 41.56 0.55
C PHE A 206 25.50 40.79 -0.76
N PHE A 207 24.64 39.77 -0.88
CA PHE A 207 24.36 39.23 -2.23
C PHE A 207 22.92 38.74 -2.40
N ASN A 208 22.07 39.64 -2.85
CA ASN A 208 20.92 39.31 -3.67
C ASN A 208 20.93 40.20 -4.92
N CYS A 209 20.70 39.56 -6.07
CA CYS A 209 20.43 40.11 -7.41
C CYS A 209 21.62 40.51 -8.32
N SER A 210 22.04 39.60 -9.22
CA SER A 210 21.72 39.63 -10.68
C SER A 210 22.79 38.90 -11.54
N GLY A 211 22.34 38.06 -12.49
CA GLY A 211 23.07 37.76 -13.74
C GLY A 211 23.71 36.37 -13.85
N GLY A 212 23.32 35.61 -14.89
CA GLY A 212 23.57 34.18 -15.05
C GLY A 212 24.89 33.77 -15.73
N PHE A 213 25.21 32.46 -15.64
CA PHE A 213 25.62 31.61 -16.76
C PHE A 213 25.59 30.12 -16.34
N THR A 214 25.47 29.27 -17.35
CA THR A 214 25.17 27.82 -17.40
C THR A 214 26.17 26.88 -16.70
N GLN A 215 25.73 25.67 -16.31
CA GLN A 215 26.18 24.38 -16.89
C GLN A 215 25.67 23.13 -16.11
N GLU A 216 25.07 22.21 -16.88
CA GLU A 216 24.98 20.73 -16.80
C GLU A 216 24.30 19.96 -15.63
N GLU A 217 23.29 19.20 -16.06
CA GLU A 217 23.01 17.76 -15.80
C GLU A 217 22.88 17.26 -14.34
N ASP A 218 21.64 16.93 -13.94
CA ASP A 218 21.29 15.53 -13.64
C ASP A 218 19.79 15.31 -13.31
N GLU A 219 19.23 14.28 -13.94
CA GLU A 219 18.02 13.49 -13.60
C GLU A 219 16.77 14.20 -13.03
N ALA A 220 15.94 14.75 -13.93
CA ALA A 220 14.53 15.03 -13.64
C ALA A 220 13.63 13.82 -13.99
N VAL A 221 13.62 12.77 -13.14
CA VAL A 221 12.45 11.87 -13.08
C VAL A 221 11.35 12.61 -12.32
N ASN A 222 10.36 13.04 -13.11
CA ASN A 222 9.14 13.74 -12.75
C ASN A 222 8.43 13.11 -11.53
N THR A 223 8.81 13.55 -10.34
CA THR A 223 8.15 13.19 -9.07
C THR A 223 7.35 14.41 -8.60
N ARG A 224 6.26 14.74 -9.30
CA ARG A 224 5.30 15.71 -8.78
C ARG A 224 4.59 15.09 -7.57
N PRO A 225 4.68 15.67 -6.36
CA PRO A 225 3.86 15.20 -5.24
C PRO A 225 2.41 15.57 -5.55
N ILE A 226 1.55 14.55 -5.65
CA ILE A 226 0.10 14.74 -5.71
C ILE A 226 -0.34 15.26 -4.34
N ILE A 227 -0.83 16.50 -4.32
CA ILE A 227 -1.42 17.14 -3.15
C ILE A 227 -2.75 16.44 -2.86
N TYR A 228 -2.79 15.58 -1.84
CA TYR A 228 -4.04 15.07 -1.27
C TYR A 228 -4.47 16.00 -0.13
N THR A 229 -5.15 17.09 -0.46
CA THR A 229 -5.81 17.92 0.56
C THR A 229 -7.25 17.46 0.72
N THR A 230 -7.48 16.61 1.72
CA THR A 230 -8.69 16.58 2.56
C THR A 230 -8.40 15.65 3.73
N GLN A 231 -7.89 16.20 4.84
CA GLN A 231 -7.91 15.51 6.13
C GLN A 231 -9.32 15.66 6.73
N PRO A 232 -9.99 14.58 7.16
CA PRO A 232 -11.04 14.73 8.15
C PRO A 232 -10.38 15.15 9.47
N THR A 233 -10.85 16.25 10.05
CA THR A 233 -10.50 16.71 11.41
C THR A 233 -10.92 15.64 12.42
N LEU A 234 -10.01 14.71 12.70
CA LEU A 234 -10.06 13.85 13.89
C LEU A 234 -9.38 14.61 15.03
N ASP A 235 -10.01 14.61 16.20
CA ASP A 235 -9.64 15.40 17.38
C ASP A 235 -8.12 15.33 17.71
N ASN A 236 -7.50 16.51 17.79
CA ASN A 236 -6.05 16.70 17.98
C ASN A 236 -5.48 16.09 19.28
N ALA A 237 -6.32 15.78 20.27
CA ALA A 237 -5.87 15.27 21.57
C ALA A 237 -5.54 13.77 21.58
N ALA A 238 -6.12 12.97 20.67
CA ALA A 238 -5.87 11.52 20.60
C ALA A 238 -4.67 11.16 19.70
N GLN A 239 -4.21 12.10 18.86
CA GLN A 239 -3.13 11.87 17.90
C GLN A 239 -1.74 11.86 18.55
N THR A 240 -1.61 12.42 19.76
CA THR A 240 -0.32 12.65 20.42
C THR A 240 0.30 11.38 21.01
N THR A 241 -0.44 10.27 21.17
CA THR A 241 0.06 9.02 21.77
C THR A 241 0.15 7.84 20.80
N ALA A 242 -0.49 7.91 19.64
CA ALA A 242 -0.48 6.82 18.65
C ALA A 242 0.87 6.73 17.92
N SER A 243 1.41 5.52 17.75
CA SER A 243 2.64 5.34 16.96
C SER A 243 2.43 5.75 15.49
N PRO A 244 3.50 6.12 14.74
CA PRO A 244 3.40 6.37 13.29
C PRO A 244 2.74 5.21 12.54
N LEU A 245 3.01 3.98 12.98
CA LEU A 245 2.43 2.78 12.41
C LEU A 245 0.92 2.73 12.62
N ASP A 246 0.43 3.09 13.80
CA ASP A 246 -1.01 3.09 14.09
C ASP A 246 -1.74 4.17 13.30
N ARG A 247 -1.15 5.36 13.18
CA ARG A 247 -1.70 6.42 12.31
C ARG A 247 -1.73 6.00 10.85
N ALA A 248 -0.66 5.39 10.35
CA ALA A 248 -0.61 4.87 8.99
C ALA A 248 -1.64 3.74 8.75
N ARG A 249 -1.81 2.81 9.70
CA ARG A 249 -2.88 1.78 9.63
C ARG A 249 -4.26 2.41 9.54
N ALA A 250 -4.56 3.39 10.41
CA ALA A 250 -5.83 4.10 10.39
C ALA A 250 -6.09 4.81 9.05
N ARG A 251 -5.10 5.55 8.53
CA ARG A 251 -5.18 6.19 7.20
C ARG A 251 -5.38 5.18 6.07
N THR A 252 -4.74 4.01 6.16
CA THR A 252 -4.87 2.93 5.16
C THR A 252 -6.29 2.37 5.13
N VAL A 253 -6.87 2.09 6.30
CA VAL A 253 -8.26 1.63 6.39
C VAL A 253 -9.22 2.70 5.90
N ALA A 254 -9.03 3.96 6.29
CA ALA A 254 -9.85 5.07 5.82
C ALA A 254 -9.80 5.23 4.30
N ASP A 255 -8.61 5.14 3.68
CA ASP A 255 -8.45 5.19 2.22
C ASP A 255 -9.17 4.03 1.52
N PHE A 256 -9.07 2.82 2.06
CA PHE A 256 -9.76 1.64 1.53
C PHE A 256 -11.28 1.85 1.46
N TRP A 257 -11.89 2.28 2.55
CA TRP A 257 -13.34 2.52 2.58
C TRP A 257 -13.73 3.75 1.75
N THR A 258 -12.92 4.80 1.74
CA THR A 258 -13.16 5.99 0.90
C THR A 258 -13.23 5.61 -0.58
N ARG A 259 -12.33 4.72 -1.04
CA ARG A 259 -12.35 4.20 -2.42
C ARG A 259 -13.62 3.42 -2.71
N LEU A 260 -14.04 2.52 -1.81
CA LEU A 260 -15.27 1.74 -2.00
C LEU A 260 -16.52 2.63 -2.03
N HIS A 261 -16.61 3.62 -1.14
CA HIS A 261 -17.70 4.60 -1.17
C HIS A 261 -17.68 5.43 -2.45
N SER A 262 -16.49 5.84 -2.92
CA SER A 262 -16.34 6.57 -4.19
C SER A 262 -16.80 5.73 -5.38
N PHE A 263 -16.53 4.42 -5.38
CA PHE A 263 -17.05 3.51 -6.40
C PHE A 263 -18.57 3.38 -6.31
N ALA A 264 -19.12 3.16 -5.12
CA ALA A 264 -20.57 3.04 -4.92
C ALA A 264 -21.34 4.30 -5.36
N ALA A 265 -20.73 5.48 -5.20
CA ALA A 265 -21.29 6.75 -5.66
C ALA A 265 -21.42 6.86 -7.20
N LEU A 266 -20.73 6.01 -7.98
CA LEU A 266 -20.89 5.95 -9.43
C LEU A 266 -22.19 5.25 -9.86
N GLY A 267 -22.91 4.62 -8.93
CA GLY A 267 -24.13 3.85 -9.21
C GLY A 267 -23.86 2.40 -9.59
N ILE A 268 -24.90 1.68 -10.01
CA ILE A 268 -24.82 0.26 -10.37
C ILE A 268 -24.22 0.11 -11.77
N PRO A 269 -23.09 -0.61 -11.94
CA PRO A 269 -22.52 -0.85 -13.26
C PRO A 269 -23.44 -1.69 -14.14
N LYS A 270 -23.37 -1.46 -15.46
CA LYS A 270 -24.28 -2.07 -16.44
C LYS A 270 -24.13 -3.59 -16.63
N TYR A 271 -22.98 -4.18 -16.29
CA TYR A 271 -22.66 -5.57 -16.62
C TYR A 271 -22.03 -6.31 -15.44
N GLY A 272 -22.48 -7.54 -15.19
CA GLY A 272 -21.87 -8.46 -14.21
C GLY A 272 -22.34 -8.27 -12.77
N TRP A 273 -23.26 -7.32 -12.53
CA TRP A 273 -23.80 -7.01 -11.20
C TRP A 273 -25.22 -7.54 -10.96
N ASP A 274 -25.84 -8.16 -11.97
CA ASP A 274 -27.25 -8.63 -11.91
C ASP A 274 -27.52 -9.65 -10.79
N TRP A 275 -26.47 -10.35 -10.35
CA TRP A 275 -26.53 -11.39 -9.32
C TRP A 275 -26.13 -10.88 -7.93
N VAL A 276 -25.68 -9.63 -7.82
CA VAL A 276 -25.23 -9.05 -6.55
C VAL A 276 -26.47 -8.63 -5.76
N GLY A 277 -26.84 -9.45 -4.79
CA GLY A 277 -28.00 -9.20 -3.94
C GLY A 277 -27.74 -8.21 -2.79
N PRO A 278 -28.77 -7.94 -1.97
CA PRO A 278 -28.65 -7.11 -0.77
C PRO A 278 -27.78 -7.75 0.33
N GLN A 279 -27.42 -9.03 0.18
CA GLN A 279 -26.70 -9.83 1.16
C GLN A 279 -25.18 -9.70 1.07
N HIS A 280 -24.64 -9.13 -0.02
CA HIS A 280 -23.20 -8.99 -0.13
C HIS A 280 -22.67 -8.02 0.95
N PRO A 281 -21.72 -8.45 1.80
CA PRO A 281 -21.44 -7.76 3.07
C PRO A 281 -20.55 -6.53 2.97
N ILE A 282 -20.01 -6.21 1.79
CA ILE A 282 -19.19 -4.99 1.57
C ILE A 282 -19.86 -4.06 0.55
N LEU A 283 -20.11 -4.56 -0.67
CA LEU A 283 -20.85 -3.84 -1.71
C LEU A 283 -22.13 -4.60 -2.06
N ALA A 284 -23.29 -4.02 -1.76
CA ALA A 284 -24.60 -4.63 -2.00
C ALA A 284 -25.45 -3.79 -2.94
N ILE A 285 -26.35 -4.42 -3.68
CA ILE A 285 -27.43 -3.70 -4.37
C ILE A 285 -28.67 -3.78 -3.48
N VAL A 286 -29.17 -2.62 -3.06
CA VAL A 286 -30.38 -2.50 -2.24
C VAL A 286 -31.34 -1.56 -2.98
N GLY A 287 -32.42 -2.12 -3.53
CA GLY A 287 -33.29 -1.40 -4.44
C GLY A 287 -32.54 -1.01 -5.73
N ALA A 288 -32.56 0.27 -6.09
CA ALA A 288 -31.89 0.81 -7.27
C ALA A 288 -30.54 1.48 -6.96
N GLN A 289 -29.96 1.24 -5.78
CA GLN A 289 -28.73 1.89 -5.32
C GLN A 289 -27.67 0.88 -4.89
N MET A 290 -26.41 1.23 -5.14
CA MET A 290 -25.26 0.52 -4.58
C MET A 290 -24.99 1.02 -3.17
N ARG A 291 -24.99 0.11 -2.21
CA ARG A 291 -24.63 0.36 -0.81
C ARG A 291 -23.23 -0.16 -0.55
N CYS A 292 -22.40 0.66 0.07
CA CYS A 292 -21.12 0.26 0.65
C CYS A 292 -21.23 0.20 2.17
N ASP A 293 -20.65 -0.82 2.79
CA ASP A 293 -20.53 -0.93 4.25
C ASP A 293 -19.49 0.08 4.80
N SER A 294 -19.26 0.05 6.11
CA SER A 294 -18.40 0.97 6.86
C SER A 294 -17.23 0.26 7.55
N PRO A 295 -16.14 0.99 7.88
CA PRO A 295 -15.01 0.41 8.60
C PRO A 295 -15.40 -0.20 9.94
N LEU A 296 -14.87 -1.39 10.21
CA LEU A 296 -14.87 -1.96 11.56
C LEU A 296 -13.69 -1.42 12.35
N GLY A 297 -13.84 -1.28 13.67
CA GLY A 297 -12.75 -0.82 14.54
C GLY A 297 -11.46 -1.64 14.36
N ILE A 298 -10.31 -0.95 14.32
CA ILE A 298 -8.99 -1.58 14.26
C ILE A 298 -8.67 -2.12 15.65
N THR A 299 -8.65 -3.45 15.81
CA THR A 299 -8.23 -4.06 17.07
C THR A 299 -6.73 -3.83 17.24
N GLY A 300 -6.34 -3.03 18.23
CA GLY A 300 -4.95 -2.88 18.62
C GLY A 300 -4.35 -4.22 19.02
N ARG A 301 -3.08 -4.44 18.66
CA ARG A 301 -2.29 -5.59 19.12
C ARG A 301 -2.06 -5.42 20.63
N GLY A 302 -3.01 -5.86 21.45
CA GLY A 302 -3.00 -5.67 22.91
C GLY A 302 -4.17 -6.27 23.69
N ALA A 303 -4.94 -7.20 23.12
CA ALA A 303 -6.04 -7.89 23.81
C ALA A 303 -5.93 -9.42 23.72
N GLU A 304 -4.70 -9.95 23.69
CA GLU A 304 -4.43 -11.35 24.05
C GLU A 304 -3.76 -11.35 25.43
N ARG A 305 -4.58 -11.23 26.49
CA ARG A 305 -4.29 -11.71 27.83
C ARG A 305 -5.57 -11.72 28.67
N ALA A 306 -5.76 -12.85 29.35
CA ALA A 306 -6.79 -13.18 30.33
C ALA A 306 -8.14 -13.64 29.76
N GLU A 307 -8.18 -14.89 29.29
CA GLU A 307 -9.01 -15.92 29.94
C GLU A 307 -8.15 -17.19 30.15
#